data_AF-A0A3D0V417-F1
#
_entry.id   AF-A0A3D0V417-F1
#
_cell.length_a   1.000
_cell.length_b   1.000
_cell.length_c   1.000
_cell.angle_alpha   90.00
_cell.angle_beta   90.00
_cell.angle_gamma   90.00
#
_symmetry.space_group_name_H-M   'P 1'
#
loop_
_entity.id
_entity.type
_entity.pdbx_description
1 polymer ?
#
loop_
_entity_poly.entity_id
_entity_poly.type
_entity_poly.pdbx_seq_one_letter_code
_entity_poly.pdbx_strand_id
1 'polypeptide(L)'
;EGDILIIDDVITAGTAIREAMDIIDANGAKAKGVIVAVDRQEKGKGDKSAIQEVEENFGIAVLSIINLSHLIDYLKQGNDQALIERIEAYRDQYGV
;
A
#
# COMPACT_ATOMS: atom_id res chain seq x y z
N GLU A 1 4.97 -15.44 21.48
CA GLU A 1 3.51 -15.53 21.22
C GLU A 1 2.91 -14.14 21.30
N GLY A 2 2.04 -13.79 20.34
CA GLY A 2 1.38 -12.49 20.28
C GLY A 2 0.81 -12.20 18.89
N ASP A 3 -0.20 -11.34 18.84
CA ASP A 3 -0.82 -10.85 17.62
C ASP A 3 -0.24 -9.48 17.26
N ILE A 4 0.36 -9.36 16.07
CA ILE A 4 1.13 -8.18 15.67
C ILE A 4 0.43 -7.45 14.53
N LEU A 5 0.27 -6.13 14.69
CA LEU A 5 -0.10 -5.21 13.62
C LEU A 5 1.17 -4.50 13.14
N ILE A 6 1.50 -4.62 11.86
CA ILE A 6 2.63 -3.93 11.25
C ILE A 6 2.17 -2.53 10.82
N ILE A 7 2.98 -1.50 11.11
CA ILE A 7 2.71 -0.12 10.71
C ILE A 7 3.84 0.34 9.80
N ASP A 8 3.50 0.87 8.62
CA ASP A 8 4.47 1.39 7.66
C ASP A 8 3.95 2.68 6.98
N ASP A 9 4.80 3.37 6.21
CA ASP A 9 4.39 4.57 5.47
C ASP A 9 3.69 4.21 4.14
N VAL A 10 4.37 3.47 3.27
CA VAL A 10 3.90 3.00 1.96
C VAL A 10 4.49 1.63 1.62
N ILE A 11 3.75 0.80 0.87
CA ILE A 11 4.29 -0.46 0.34
C ILE A 11 4.80 -0.26 -1.08
N THR A 12 6.11 -0.45 -1.30
CA THR A 12 6.74 -0.38 -2.63
C THR A 12 6.92 -1.75 -3.26
N ALA A 13 7.88 -2.55 -2.80
CA ALA A 13 8.15 -3.90 -3.29
C ALA A 13 7.78 -5.00 -2.26
N GLY A 14 7.13 -4.63 -1.16
CA GLY A 14 6.80 -5.55 -0.06
C GLY A 14 8.00 -6.08 0.73
N THR A 15 9.22 -5.60 0.44
CA THR A 15 10.46 -6.09 1.08
C THR A 15 10.46 -5.86 2.58
N ALA A 16 10.12 -4.65 3.04
CA ALA A 16 10.05 -4.31 4.47
C ALA A 16 9.03 -5.18 5.21
N ILE A 17 7.87 -5.44 4.59
CA ILE A 17 6.85 -6.33 5.14
C ILE A 17 7.39 -7.75 5.27
N ARG A 18 8.07 -8.27 4.24
CA ARG A 18 8.68 -9.61 4.30
C ARG A 18 9.70 -9.74 5.43
N GLU A 19 10.58 -8.75 5.58
CA GLU A 19 11.55 -8.73 6.68
C GLU A 19 10.87 -8.67 8.05
N ALA A 20 9.80 -7.87 8.19
CA ALA A 20 9.02 -7.82 9.41
C ALA A 20 8.33 -9.15 9.73
N MET A 21 7.79 -9.84 8.71
CA MET A 21 7.21 -11.19 8.86
C MET A 21 8.25 -12.19 9.37
N ASP A 22 9.44 -12.21 8.77
CA ASP A 22 10.53 -13.11 9.18
C ASP A 22 10.93 -12.88 10.65
N ILE A 23 10.99 -11.61 11.08
CA ILE A 23 11.29 -11.25 12.48
C ILE A 23 10.16 -11.70 13.43
N ILE A 24 8.90 -11.47 13.06
CA ILE A 24 7.73 -11.83 13.87
C ILE A 24 7.67 -13.36 14.04
N ASP A 25 7.85 -14.11 12.96
CA ASP A 25 7.82 -15.57 12.96
C ASP A 25 8.98 -16.15 13.78
N ALA A 26 10.20 -15.58 13.64
CA ALA A 26 11.36 -15.99 14.43
C ALA A 26 11.16 -15.80 15.96
N ASN A 27 10.25 -14.91 16.37
CA ASN A 27 9.89 -14.69 17.78
C ASN A 27 8.62 -15.44 18.22
N GLY A 28 8.10 -16.34 17.37
CA GLY A 28 6.91 -17.14 17.65
C GLY A 28 5.65 -16.29 17.86
N ALA A 29 5.58 -15.13 17.22
CA ALA A 29 4.39 -14.29 17.14
C ALA A 29 3.72 -14.46 15.76
N LYS A 30 2.57 -13.82 15.54
CA LYS A 30 1.86 -13.87 14.26
C LYS A 30 1.43 -12.47 13.84
N ALA A 31 1.76 -12.10 12.60
CA ALA A 31 1.17 -10.91 11.99
C ALA A 31 -0.33 -11.15 11.73
N LYS A 32 -1.15 -10.14 12.05
CA LYS A 32 -2.60 -10.15 11.81
C LYS A 32 -3.05 -9.15 10.76
N GLY A 33 -2.17 -8.24 10.39
CA GLY A 33 -2.44 -7.24 9.37
C GLY A 33 -1.32 -6.24 9.26
N VAL A 34 -1.44 -5.39 8.24
CA VAL A 34 -0.59 -4.23 8.01
C VAL A 34 -1.47 -3.00 7.94
N ILE A 35 -1.02 -1.88 8.47
CA ILE A 35 -1.59 -0.57 8.19
C ILE A 35 -0.53 0.35 7.60
N VAL A 36 -0.87 1.03 6.52
CA VAL A 36 -0.01 2.03 5.87
C VAL A 36 -0.67 3.41 5.82
N ALA A 37 0.14 4.45 5.68
CA ALA A 37 -0.38 5.80 5.54
C ALA A 37 -1.10 5.97 4.19
N VAL A 38 -0.47 5.55 3.09
CA VAL A 38 -0.99 5.77 1.73
C VAL A 38 -0.93 4.49 0.90
N ASP A 39 -2.08 4.03 0.42
CA ASP A 39 -2.16 3.08 -0.69
C ASP A 39 -2.04 3.84 -2.02
N ARG A 40 -0.93 3.61 -2.73
CA ARG A 40 -0.65 4.27 -4.02
C ARG A 40 -1.52 3.73 -5.16
N GLN A 41 -2.22 2.61 -4.97
CA GLN A 41 -3.06 1.94 -5.97
C GLN A 41 -2.36 1.75 -7.31
N GLU A 42 -1.05 1.47 -7.26
CA GLU A 42 -0.21 1.34 -8.45
C GLU A 42 0.28 -0.09 -8.64
N LYS A 43 0.46 -0.50 -9.89
CA LYS A 43 1.01 -1.78 -10.29
C LYS A 43 2.47 -1.84 -9.83
N GLY A 44 2.84 -2.99 -9.27
CA GLY A 44 4.23 -3.36 -9.01
C GLY A 44 4.92 -3.74 -10.33
N LYS A 45 5.67 -4.85 -10.30
CA LYS A 45 6.31 -5.38 -11.52
C LYS A 45 5.35 -6.13 -12.45
N GLY A 46 4.18 -6.53 -11.94
CA GLY A 46 3.13 -7.22 -12.69
C GLY A 46 1.83 -6.42 -12.75
N ASP A 47 0.70 -7.11 -12.88
CA ASP A 47 -0.62 -6.48 -12.95
C ASP A 47 -1.22 -6.14 -11.57
N LYS A 48 -0.56 -6.56 -10.48
CA LYS A 48 -1.03 -6.38 -9.10
C LYS A 48 -0.27 -5.26 -8.41
N SER A 49 -0.93 -4.63 -7.44
CA SER A 49 -0.26 -3.71 -6.52
C SER A 49 0.60 -4.47 -5.51
N ALA A 50 1.58 -3.79 -4.92
CA ALA A 50 2.38 -4.37 -3.85
C ALA A 50 1.54 -4.74 -2.63
N ILE A 51 0.42 -4.03 -2.41
CA ILE A 51 -0.57 -4.39 -1.39
C ILE A 51 -1.24 -5.73 -1.72
N GLN A 52 -1.78 -5.88 -2.93
CA GLN A 52 -2.41 -7.13 -3.37
C GLN A 52 -1.45 -8.31 -3.30
N GLU A 53 -0.18 -8.11 -3.68
CA GLU A 53 0.86 -9.13 -3.55
C GLU A 53 1.11 -9.53 -2.09
N VAL A 54 1.13 -8.57 -1.16
CA VAL A 54 1.27 -8.85 0.29
C VAL A 54 0.07 -9.63 0.82
N GLU A 55 -1.15 -9.20 0.49
CA GLU A 55 -2.38 -9.88 0.95
C GLU A 55 -2.44 -11.33 0.45
N GLU A 56 -2.08 -11.57 -0.82
CA GLU A 56 -2.06 -12.91 -1.40
C GLU A 56 -0.95 -13.80 -0.85
N ASN A 57 0.27 -13.26 -0.69
CA ASN A 57 1.42 -14.04 -0.26
C ASN A 57 1.33 -14.43 1.23
N PHE A 58 0.73 -13.58 2.06
CA PHE A 58 0.74 -13.76 3.52
C PHE A 58 -0.64 -14.02 4.13
N GLY A 59 -1.72 -13.84 3.37
CA GLY A 59 -3.09 -14.09 3.85
C GLY A 59 -3.51 -13.14 4.97
N ILE A 60 -2.94 -11.94 5.02
CA ILE A 60 -3.25 -10.89 5.99
C ILE A 60 -3.82 -9.67 5.29
N ALA A 61 -4.72 -8.94 5.94
CA ALA A 61 -5.28 -7.71 5.39
C ALA A 61 -4.28 -6.55 5.46
N VAL A 62 -4.28 -5.71 4.44
CA VAL A 62 -3.54 -4.44 4.42
C VAL A 62 -4.54 -3.29 4.40
N LEU A 63 -4.47 -2.44 5.42
CA LEU A 63 -5.30 -1.25 5.54
C LEU A 63 -4.49 0.00 5.19
N SER A 64 -5.15 1.02 4.65
CA SER A 64 -4.53 2.32 4.38
C SER A 64 -5.34 3.44 5.01
N ILE A 65 -4.68 4.47 5.55
CA ILE A 65 -5.37 5.67 6.03
C ILE A 65 -6.03 6.41 4.86
N ILE A 66 -5.30 6.58 3.75
CA ILE A 66 -5.83 7.12 2.48
C ILE A 66 -5.29 6.32 1.29
N ASN A 67 -5.92 6.51 0.12
CA ASN A 67 -5.46 5.95 -1.14
C ASN A 67 -5.27 7.05 -2.20
N LEU A 68 -4.70 6.68 -3.36
CA LEU A 68 -4.49 7.62 -4.48
C LEU A 68 -5.78 8.30 -4.93
N SER A 69 -6.92 7.59 -4.93
CA SER A 69 -8.21 8.16 -5.29
C SER A 69 -8.62 9.31 -4.35
N HIS A 70 -8.44 9.14 -3.03
CA HIS A 70 -8.67 10.21 -2.05
C HIS A 70 -7.77 11.43 -2.31
N LEU A 71 -6.51 11.20 -2.71
CA LEU A 71 -5.57 12.28 -3.03
C LEU A 71 -6.02 13.03 -4.29
N ILE A 72 -6.46 12.33 -5.33
CA ILE A 72 -6.98 12.95 -6.56
C ILE A 72 -8.25 13.77 -6.25
N ASP A 73 -9.17 13.22 -5.46
CA ASP A 73 -10.40 13.92 -5.07
C ASP A 73 -10.11 15.17 -4.23
N TYR A 74 -9.08 15.14 -3.39
CA TYR A 74 -8.61 16.31 -2.66
C TYR A 74 -8.02 17.37 -3.60
N LEU A 75 -7.15 16.96 -4.53
CA LEU A 75 -6.52 17.89 -5.48
C LEU A 75 -7.53 18.55 -6.41
N LYS A 76 -8.61 17.87 -6.78
CA LYS A 76 -9.73 18.40 -7.58
C LYS A 76 -10.49 19.54 -6.91
N GLN A 77 -10.34 19.74 -5.60
CA GLN A 77 -10.91 20.88 -4.89
C GLN A 77 -10.05 22.15 -5.04
N GLY A 78 -8.80 22.01 -5.52
CA GLY A 78 -7.90 23.11 -5.82
C GLY A 78 -8.02 23.62 -7.25
N ASN A 79 -7.17 24.60 -7.59
CA ASN A 79 -7.18 25.26 -8.90
C ASN A 79 -5.96 24.90 -9.78
N ASP A 80 -5.16 23.89 -9.41
CA ASP A 80 -3.98 23.47 -10.19
C ASP A 80 -4.36 22.36 -11.18
N GLN A 81 -4.93 22.78 -12.31
CA GLN A 81 -5.38 21.88 -13.37
C GLN A 81 -4.23 21.04 -13.95
N ALA A 82 -3.02 21.61 -14.06
CA ALA A 82 -1.86 20.91 -14.59
C ALA A 82 -1.40 19.78 -13.65
N LEU A 83 -1.47 19.99 -12.33
CA LEU A 83 -1.20 18.94 -11.35
C LEU A 83 -2.25 17.82 -11.43
N ILE A 84 -3.53 18.17 -11.54
CA ILE A 84 -4.64 17.21 -11.65
C ILE A 84 -4.46 16.32 -12.90
N GLU A 85 -4.19 16.92 -14.05
CA GLU A 85 -3.96 16.17 -15.30
C GLU A 85 -2.76 15.23 -15.20
N ARG A 86 -1.67 15.67 -14.56
CA ARG A 86 -0.47 14.84 -14.37
C ARG A 86 -0.73 13.63 -13.47
N ILE A 87 -1.48 13.79 -12.38
CA ILE A 87 -1.76 12.69 -11.46
C ILE A 87 -2.82 11.72 -12.02
N GLU A 88 -3.78 12.23 -12.79
CA GLU A 88 -4.74 11.37 -13.51
C GLU A 88 -4.04 10.55 -14.60
N ALA A 89 -3.16 11.16 -15.40
CA ALA A 89 -2.36 10.43 -16.38
C ALA A 89 -1.46 9.36 -15.72
N TYR A 90 -0.89 9.66 -14.55
CA TYR A 90 -0.13 8.67 -13.79
C TYR A 90 -1.01 7.50 -13.35
N ARG A 91 -2.20 7.77 -12.81
CA ARG A 91 -3.17 6.72 -12.44
C ARG A 91 -3.59 5.90 -13.65
N ASP A 92 -3.83 6.51 -14.81
CA ASP A 92 -4.25 5.79 -16.01
C ASP A 92 -3.13 4.86 -16.53
N GLN A 93 -1.87 5.28 -16.37
CA GLN A 93 -0.71 4.50 -16.80
C GLN A 93 -0.37 3.35 -15.83
N TYR A 94 -0.41 3.62 -14.52
CA TYR A 94 0.12 2.71 -13.50
C TYR A 94 -0.92 2.15 -12.53
N GLY A 95 -2.16 2.63 -12.57
CA GLY A 95 -3.21 2.25 -11.63
C GLY A 95 -3.64 0.79 -11.75
N VAL A 96 -4.11 0.22 -10.63
CA VAL A 96 -4.73 -1.12 -10.52
C VAL A 96 -6.20 -1.01 -10.15
#